data_AF-A0A965ZBE7-F1
#
_entry.id   AF-A0A965ZBE7-F1
#
_cell.length_a   1.000
_cell.length_b   1.000
_cell.length_c   1.000
_cell.angle_alpha   90.00
_cell.angle_beta   90.00
_cell.angle_gamma   90.00
#
_symmetry.space_group_name_H-M   'P 1'
#
loop_
_entity.id
_entity.type
_entity.pdbx_description
1 polymer ?
#
loop_
_entity_poly.entity_id
_entity_poly.type
_entity_poly.pdbx_seq_one_letter_code
_entity_poly.pdbx_strand_id
1 'polypeptide(L)'
;MNKFTIYSKNKYLNSNVQGYYHTYYTGYKKFDNPDYLNDLKNTFNNYSNEKLSIAMDKLFEVLKNDLSAFDKGLTICVVPRSKAEKTYSHKQLLFKKVVQCLIEKLGFQDGSNYITRHIDTITTHLTHSTKAAQYAGGGSMPYPGITKDTCSISNNVKDKKILLIDDIYTNNVNIDEDAIQALFDHGANSIIFYAVGKTI
;
A
#
# COMPACT_ATOMS: atom_id res chain seq x y z
N MET A 1 -1.19 -0.32 -17.28
CA MET A 1 -0.58 -1.18 -16.24
C MET A 1 0.58 -2.02 -16.79
N ASN A 2 1.68 -2.09 -16.05
CA ASN A 2 2.88 -2.88 -16.34
C ASN A 2 2.93 -4.14 -15.45
N LYS A 3 3.46 -5.25 -15.99
CA LYS A 3 3.54 -6.55 -15.31
C LYS A 3 4.94 -6.80 -14.74
N PHE A 4 5.05 -7.35 -13.54
CA PHE A 4 6.32 -7.81 -12.96
C PHE A 4 6.13 -9.02 -12.04
N THR A 5 7.21 -9.56 -11.49
CA THR A 5 7.17 -10.64 -10.49
C THR A 5 7.87 -10.18 -9.23
N ILE A 6 7.18 -10.30 -8.08
CA ILE A 6 7.80 -10.21 -6.77
C ILE A 6 8.38 -11.59 -6.49
N TYR A 7 9.70 -11.68 -6.45
CA TYR A 7 10.38 -12.96 -6.30
C TYR A 7 10.59 -13.31 -4.82
N SER A 8 10.35 -14.57 -4.46
CA SER A 8 10.68 -15.14 -3.15
C SER A 8 12.19 -15.35 -3.00
N LYS A 9 12.95 -14.26 -2.95
CA LYS A 9 14.43 -14.27 -2.89
C LYS A 9 14.97 -14.17 -1.46
N ASN A 10 14.10 -13.99 -0.47
CA ASN A 10 14.49 -13.79 0.91
C ASN A 10 13.45 -14.38 1.87
N LYS A 11 13.74 -14.29 3.16
CA LYS A 11 12.93 -14.82 4.26
C LYS A 11 11.57 -14.11 4.49
N TYR A 12 11.21 -13.10 3.70
CA TYR A 12 9.95 -12.36 3.86
C TYR A 12 8.82 -12.92 3.01
N LEU A 13 9.11 -13.70 1.98
CA LEU A 13 8.11 -14.25 1.07
C LEU A 13 8.51 -15.65 0.61
N ASN A 14 7.59 -16.62 0.75
CA ASN A 14 7.86 -18.03 0.50
C ASN A 14 7.57 -18.47 -0.94
N SER A 15 6.83 -17.68 -1.72
CA SER A 15 6.47 -18.00 -3.11
C SER A 15 6.45 -16.76 -3.99
N ASN A 16 6.77 -16.91 -5.27
CA ASN A 16 6.70 -15.80 -6.22
C ASN A 16 5.26 -15.28 -6.35
N VAL A 17 5.10 -13.97 -6.40
CA VAL A 17 3.79 -13.32 -6.55
C VAL A 17 3.74 -12.48 -7.81
N GLN A 18 2.62 -12.59 -8.52
CA GLN A 18 2.33 -11.77 -9.67
C GLN A 18 2.07 -10.33 -9.21
N GLY A 19 2.91 -9.40 -9.68
CA GLY A 19 2.79 -7.98 -9.40
C GLY A 19 2.39 -7.17 -10.63
N TYR A 20 1.71 -6.06 -10.40
CA TYR A 20 1.42 -5.05 -11.41
C TYR A 20 1.71 -3.64 -10.87
N TYR A 21 2.03 -2.71 -11.77
CA TYR A 21 2.14 -1.31 -11.38
C TYR A 21 1.68 -0.35 -12.47
N HIS A 22 1.28 0.86 -12.07
CA HIS A 22 0.89 1.89 -13.02
C HIS A 22 2.11 2.53 -13.70
N THR A 23 2.96 3.18 -12.90
CA THR A 23 4.09 3.97 -13.39
C THR A 23 5.34 3.81 -12.51
N TYR A 24 6.50 4.23 -13.02
CA TYR A 24 7.72 4.28 -12.22
C TYR A 24 7.67 5.43 -11.21
N TYR A 25 8.13 5.16 -9.98
CA TYR A 25 8.35 6.18 -8.96
C TYR A 25 9.83 6.57 -8.98
N THR A 26 10.13 7.76 -9.51
CA THR A 26 11.51 8.23 -9.69
C THR A 26 12.00 9.08 -8.52
N GLY A 27 11.07 9.56 -7.68
CA GLY A 27 11.33 10.36 -6.49
C GLY A 27 10.49 11.63 -6.46
N TYR A 28 10.08 12.05 -5.26
CA TYR A 28 9.21 13.21 -5.07
C TYR A 28 9.76 14.47 -5.75
N LYS A 29 8.89 15.20 -6.48
CA LYS A 29 9.20 16.41 -7.26
C LYS A 29 10.15 16.21 -8.43
N LYS A 30 10.43 14.97 -8.84
CA LYS A 30 11.07 14.72 -10.13
C LYS A 30 10.07 14.84 -11.26
N PHE A 31 10.59 15.14 -12.45
CA PHE A 31 9.80 15.19 -13.67
C PHE A 31 9.02 13.88 -13.86
N ASP A 32 7.73 14.01 -14.15
CA ASP A 32 6.79 12.90 -14.39
C ASP A 32 6.59 11.90 -13.22
N ASN A 33 7.02 12.26 -12.01
CA ASN A 33 6.76 11.44 -10.82
C ASN A 33 5.27 11.55 -10.42
N PRO A 34 4.63 10.46 -9.95
CA PRO A 34 3.26 10.50 -9.44
C PRO A 34 3.18 11.19 -8.06
N ASP A 35 3.47 12.49 -8.02
CA ASP A 35 3.54 13.31 -6.79
C ASP A 35 2.21 13.38 -6.04
N TYR A 36 1.10 13.09 -6.70
CA TYR A 36 -0.21 12.96 -6.05
C TYR A 36 -0.18 11.89 -4.94
N LEU A 37 0.67 10.86 -5.03
CA LEU A 37 0.86 9.88 -3.96
C LEU A 37 1.46 10.55 -2.71
N ASN A 38 2.47 11.40 -2.87
CA ASN A 38 3.07 12.16 -1.77
C ASN A 38 2.10 13.20 -1.21
N ASP A 39 1.30 13.81 -2.07
CA ASP A 39 0.28 14.77 -1.66
C ASP A 39 -0.79 14.10 -0.79
N LEU A 40 -1.25 12.90 -1.16
CA LEU A 40 -2.21 12.11 -0.37
C LEU A 40 -1.64 11.57 0.95
N LYS A 41 -0.31 11.31 1.02
CA LYS A 41 0.35 10.98 2.29
C LYS A 41 0.23 12.12 3.30
N ASN A 42 0.23 13.37 2.82
CA ASN A 42 0.06 14.59 3.60
C ASN A 42 0.83 14.52 4.93
N THR A 43 2.13 14.21 4.85
CA THR A 43 2.96 13.80 6.00
C THR A 43 2.91 14.79 7.17
N PHE A 44 2.83 16.10 6.86
CA PHE A 44 2.77 17.19 7.85
C PHE A 44 1.34 17.70 8.12
N ASN A 45 0.33 17.05 7.55
CA ASN A 45 -1.09 17.36 7.73
C ASN A 45 -1.45 18.84 7.46
N ASN A 46 -0.76 19.49 6.51
CA ASN A 46 -0.84 20.94 6.27
C ASN A 46 -1.26 21.30 4.84
N TYR A 47 -1.60 20.32 3.99
CA TYR A 47 -2.07 20.59 2.63
C TYR A 47 -3.54 21.05 2.59
N SER A 48 -3.84 21.94 1.65
CA SER A 48 -5.18 22.49 1.44
C SER A 48 -6.14 21.42 0.89
N ASN A 49 -7.44 21.60 1.14
CA ASN A 49 -8.46 20.67 0.62
C ASN A 49 -8.44 20.61 -0.92
N GLU A 50 -8.22 21.75 -1.59
CA GLU A 50 -8.13 21.82 -3.05
C GLU A 50 -6.99 20.95 -3.58
N LYS A 51 -5.79 21.08 -2.99
CA LYS A 51 -4.63 20.27 -3.36
C LYS A 51 -4.90 18.78 -3.16
N LEU A 52 -5.50 18.42 -2.04
CA LEU A 52 -5.85 17.02 -1.75
C LEU A 52 -6.93 16.48 -2.70
N SER A 53 -7.93 17.29 -3.06
CA SER A 53 -8.96 16.92 -4.03
C SER A 53 -8.34 16.61 -5.40
N ILE A 54 -7.48 17.49 -5.90
CA ILE A 54 -6.77 17.26 -7.17
C ILE A 54 -5.95 15.96 -7.13
N ALA A 55 -5.30 15.68 -6.00
CA ALA A 55 -4.53 14.45 -5.83
C ALA A 55 -5.44 13.20 -5.78
N MET A 56 -6.61 13.30 -5.14
CA MET A 56 -7.61 12.23 -5.12
C MET A 56 -8.17 11.95 -6.51
N ASP A 57 -8.51 12.97 -7.29
CA ASP A 57 -9.05 12.81 -8.65
C ASP A 57 -8.06 12.12 -9.58
N LYS A 58 -6.77 12.49 -9.49
CA LYS A 58 -5.69 11.83 -10.24
C LYS A 58 -5.55 10.36 -9.86
N LEU A 59 -5.51 10.04 -8.57
CA LEU A 59 -5.43 8.66 -8.11
C LEU A 59 -6.68 7.86 -8.54
N PHE A 60 -7.86 8.48 -8.44
CA PHE A 60 -9.12 7.85 -8.79
C PHE A 60 -9.15 7.44 -10.25
N GLU A 61 -8.78 8.32 -11.18
CA GLU A 61 -8.78 7.98 -12.61
C GLU A 61 -7.71 6.93 -12.97
N VAL A 62 -6.52 7.00 -12.34
CA VAL A 62 -5.47 5.98 -12.51
C VAL A 62 -5.96 4.60 -12.07
N LEU A 63 -6.45 4.51 -10.83
CA LEU A 63 -6.91 3.24 -10.28
C LEU A 63 -8.18 2.75 -10.98
N LYS A 64 -9.12 3.63 -11.36
CA LYS A 64 -10.32 3.24 -12.11
C LYS A 64 -9.94 2.56 -13.43
N ASN A 65 -8.99 3.13 -14.16
CA ASN A 65 -8.53 2.56 -15.43
C ASN A 65 -7.81 1.22 -15.23
N ASP A 66 -6.86 1.15 -14.31
CA ASP A 66 -6.08 -0.07 -14.09
C ASP A 66 -6.92 -1.19 -13.43
N LEU A 67 -7.69 -0.88 -12.39
CA LEU A 67 -8.51 -1.85 -11.66
C LEU A 67 -9.67 -2.40 -12.51
N SER A 68 -10.08 -1.70 -13.57
CA SER A 68 -11.10 -2.20 -14.49
C SER A 68 -10.68 -3.47 -15.22
N ALA A 69 -9.37 -3.73 -15.36
CA ALA A 69 -8.83 -4.91 -16.03
C ALA A 69 -8.84 -6.19 -15.17
N PHE A 70 -9.16 -6.09 -13.87
CA PHE A 70 -9.16 -7.23 -12.96
C PHE A 70 -10.57 -7.84 -12.76
N ASP A 71 -10.57 -9.13 -12.42
CA ASP A 71 -11.76 -9.92 -12.07
C ASP A 71 -12.48 -9.36 -10.84
N LYS A 72 -13.81 -9.18 -10.94
CA LYS A 72 -14.63 -8.56 -9.86
C LYS A 72 -14.86 -9.47 -8.65
N GLY A 73 -14.56 -10.76 -8.77
CA GLY A 73 -14.55 -11.70 -7.66
C GLY A 73 -13.35 -11.55 -6.72
N LEU A 74 -12.38 -10.68 -7.03
CA LEU A 74 -11.28 -10.36 -6.13
C LEU A 74 -11.73 -9.52 -4.93
N THR A 75 -11.10 -9.78 -3.78
CA THR A 75 -11.21 -8.96 -2.58
C THR A 75 -10.05 -7.96 -2.55
N ILE A 76 -10.36 -6.67 -2.48
CA ILE A 76 -9.32 -5.63 -2.45
C ILE A 76 -8.88 -5.40 -1.01
N CYS A 77 -7.59 -5.63 -0.74
CA CYS A 77 -6.94 -5.27 0.52
C CYS A 77 -5.96 -4.11 0.27
N VAL A 78 -5.70 -3.31 1.30
CA VAL A 78 -4.78 -2.16 1.23
C VAL A 78 -3.66 -2.37 2.25
N VAL A 79 -2.41 -2.19 1.82
CA VAL A 79 -1.26 -2.23 2.73
C VAL A 79 -1.37 -1.07 3.73
N PRO A 80 -1.30 -1.33 5.05
CA PRO A 80 -1.45 -0.27 6.04
C PRO A 80 -0.20 0.61 6.10
N ARG A 81 -0.44 1.92 6.25
CA ARG A 81 0.60 2.93 6.52
C ARG A 81 1.43 2.57 7.76
N SER A 82 2.63 3.16 7.88
CA SER A 82 3.62 2.78 8.90
C SER A 82 3.19 2.98 10.36
N LYS A 83 2.24 3.87 10.66
CA LYS A 83 1.72 4.07 12.02
C LYS A 83 0.35 3.44 12.20
N ALA A 84 -0.06 3.24 13.44
CA ALA A 84 -1.41 2.82 13.75
C ALA A 84 -2.44 3.74 13.08
N GLU A 85 -3.53 3.20 12.54
CA GLU A 85 -4.48 3.98 11.73
C GLU A 85 -5.06 5.18 12.49
N LYS A 86 -5.30 4.99 13.81
CA LYS A 86 -5.79 6.03 14.73
C LYS A 86 -4.85 7.23 14.88
N THR A 87 -3.58 7.09 14.50
CA THR A 87 -2.58 8.17 14.57
C THR A 87 -2.73 9.15 13.41
N TYR A 88 -3.37 8.75 12.31
CA TYR A 88 -3.53 9.57 11.12
C TYR A 88 -4.84 10.37 11.15
N SER A 89 -4.79 11.60 10.65
CA SER A 89 -6.00 12.36 10.37
C SER A 89 -6.74 11.79 9.17
N HIS A 90 -8.02 12.13 9.01
CA HIS A 90 -8.80 11.78 7.81
C HIS A 90 -8.14 12.30 6.52
N LYS A 91 -7.41 13.43 6.58
CA LYS A 91 -6.67 14.01 5.43
C LYS A 91 -5.38 13.27 5.09
N GLN A 92 -4.96 12.31 5.91
CA GLN A 92 -3.77 11.47 5.71
C GLN A 92 -4.12 10.04 5.30
N LEU A 93 -5.40 9.68 5.32
CA LEU A 93 -5.93 8.37 4.94
C LEU A 93 -6.62 8.38 3.57
N LEU A 94 -6.42 9.44 2.77
CA LEU A 94 -7.14 9.68 1.53
C LEU A 94 -6.84 8.63 0.44
N PHE A 95 -5.63 8.06 0.40
CA PHE A 95 -5.32 6.95 -0.51
C PHE A 95 -6.29 5.78 -0.31
N LYS A 96 -6.42 5.29 0.94
CA LYS A 96 -7.34 4.21 1.30
C LYS A 96 -8.80 4.59 1.02
N LYS A 97 -9.17 5.87 1.22
CA LYS A 97 -10.53 6.37 0.91
C LYS A 97 -10.85 6.31 -0.59
N VAL A 98 -9.89 6.68 -1.45
CA VAL A 98 -10.06 6.55 -2.90
C VAL A 98 -10.21 5.08 -3.30
N VAL A 99 -9.39 4.18 -2.74
CA VAL A 99 -9.53 2.73 -2.98
C VAL A 99 -10.91 2.23 -2.55
N GLN A 100 -11.40 2.59 -1.37
CA GLN A 100 -12.73 2.23 -0.87
C GLN A 100 -13.86 2.68 -1.82
N CYS A 101 -13.78 3.92 -2.34
CA CYS A 101 -14.74 4.41 -3.32
C CYS A 101 -14.72 3.58 -4.62
N LEU A 102 -13.55 3.15 -5.08
CA LEU A 102 -13.41 2.34 -6.29
C LEU A 102 -13.85 0.88 -6.10
N ILE A 103 -13.69 0.32 -4.91
CA ILE A 103 -14.22 -1.01 -4.56
C ILE A 103 -15.72 -1.03 -4.83
N GLU A 104 -16.45 -0.07 -4.26
CA GLU A 104 -17.90 0.06 -4.44
C GLU A 104 -18.26 0.30 -5.91
N LYS A 105 -17.60 1.26 -6.55
CA LYS A 105 -17.91 1.66 -7.93
C LYS A 105 -17.68 0.55 -8.96
N LEU A 106 -16.64 -0.25 -8.77
CA LEU A 106 -16.26 -1.32 -9.71
C LEU A 106 -16.81 -2.70 -9.32
N GLY A 107 -17.48 -2.81 -8.18
CA GLY A 107 -18.15 -4.03 -7.73
C GLY A 107 -17.20 -5.10 -7.17
N PHE A 108 -16.11 -4.70 -6.52
CA PHE A 108 -15.20 -5.63 -5.83
C PHE A 108 -15.69 -5.97 -4.41
N GLN A 109 -15.16 -7.05 -3.82
CA GLN A 109 -15.36 -7.31 -2.38
C GLN A 109 -14.46 -6.38 -1.55
N ASP A 110 -15.03 -5.72 -0.55
CA ASP A 110 -14.30 -4.81 0.34
C ASP A 110 -13.53 -5.57 1.43
N GLY A 111 -12.21 -5.65 1.25
CA GLY A 111 -11.24 -6.09 2.26
C GLY A 111 -10.31 -4.96 2.71
N SER A 112 -10.65 -3.70 2.45
CA SER A 112 -9.76 -2.55 2.71
C SER A 112 -9.38 -2.37 4.19
N ASN A 113 -10.15 -3.00 5.09
CA ASN A 113 -9.89 -3.04 6.54
C ASN A 113 -9.45 -4.43 7.05
N TYR A 114 -9.11 -5.37 6.16
CA TYR A 114 -8.69 -6.71 6.58
C TYR A 114 -7.28 -6.74 7.16
N ILE A 115 -6.44 -5.75 6.85
CA ILE A 115 -5.13 -5.56 7.49
C ILE A 115 -5.13 -4.15 8.08
N THR A 116 -4.99 -4.05 9.40
CA THR A 116 -4.99 -2.76 10.10
C THR A 116 -3.84 -2.68 11.08
N ARG A 117 -3.02 -1.63 10.99
CA ARG A 117 -1.87 -1.46 11.87
C ARG A 117 -2.31 -0.96 13.24
N HIS A 118 -1.82 -1.59 14.30
CA HIS A 118 -2.06 -1.22 15.70
C HIS A 118 -0.77 -0.82 16.44
N ILE A 119 0.39 -1.24 15.95
CA ILE A 119 1.71 -0.83 16.45
C ILE A 119 2.49 -0.10 15.36
N ASP A 120 3.09 1.04 15.71
CA ASP A 120 3.89 1.84 14.79
C ASP A 120 5.16 1.09 14.33
N THR A 121 5.49 1.21 13.04
CA THR A 121 6.75 0.81 12.44
C THR A 121 7.50 2.03 11.94
N ILE A 122 8.81 1.87 11.70
CA ILE A 122 9.59 2.93 11.09
C ILE A 122 9.14 3.18 9.65
N THR A 123 9.09 4.46 9.28
CA THR A 123 8.95 4.89 7.90
C THR A 123 10.32 4.86 7.22
N THR A 124 10.62 3.76 6.53
CA THR A 124 11.93 3.49 5.90
C THR A 124 12.42 4.63 5.01
N HIS A 125 11.54 5.24 4.19
CA HIS A 125 11.90 6.38 3.34
C HIS A 125 12.46 7.59 4.10
N LEU A 126 12.06 7.81 5.35
CA LEU A 126 12.52 8.94 6.16
C LEU A 126 13.85 8.64 6.88
N THR A 127 14.20 7.37 7.07
CA THR A 127 15.47 6.97 7.74
C THR A 127 16.72 7.27 6.92
N HIS A 128 16.61 7.30 5.59
CA HIS A 128 17.75 7.53 4.71
C HIS A 128 18.17 9.00 4.57
N SER A 129 17.47 9.93 5.23
CA SER A 129 17.85 11.34 5.28
C SER A 129 18.11 11.75 6.73
N THR A 130 19.30 12.27 7.02
CA THR A 130 19.67 12.74 8.37
C THR A 130 18.73 13.81 8.92
N LYS A 131 18.14 14.66 8.05
CA LYS A 131 17.13 15.66 8.44
C LYS A 131 15.73 15.06 8.64
N ALA A 132 15.42 13.96 7.95
CA ALA A 132 14.10 13.34 7.99
C ALA A 132 13.99 12.18 8.99
N ALA A 133 15.13 11.63 9.44
CA ALA A 133 15.20 10.48 10.34
C ALA A 133 14.45 10.71 11.66
N GLN A 134 14.47 11.94 12.18
CA GLN A 134 13.69 12.34 13.36
C GLN A 134 12.16 12.20 13.18
N TYR A 135 11.68 12.16 11.93
CA TYR A 135 10.27 11.96 11.58
C TYR A 135 9.96 10.51 11.16
N ALA A 136 10.95 9.62 11.14
CA ALA A 136 10.77 8.23 10.74
C ALA A 136 9.89 7.42 11.71
N GLY A 137 9.73 7.90 12.94
CA GLY A 137 8.97 7.24 14.00
C GLY A 137 9.84 6.34 14.89
N GLY A 138 9.30 5.91 16.03
CA GLY A 138 10.00 5.11 17.03
C GLY A 138 9.74 3.60 16.95
N GLY A 139 9.23 3.10 15.81
CA GLY A 139 8.89 1.69 15.63
C GLY A 139 10.09 0.82 15.24
N SER A 140 9.83 -0.44 14.92
CA SER A 140 10.86 -1.35 14.42
C SER A 140 11.18 -1.13 12.94
N MET A 141 12.43 -1.36 12.54
CA MET A 141 12.84 -1.53 11.13
C MET A 141 12.17 -2.79 10.53
N PRO A 142 12.05 -2.91 9.19
CA PRO A 142 11.51 -4.12 8.59
C PRO A 142 12.24 -5.40 9.03
N TYR A 143 11.47 -6.41 9.42
CA TYR A 143 11.93 -7.78 9.71
C TYR A 143 10.81 -8.77 9.33
N PRO A 144 11.12 -10.05 9.05
CA PRO A 144 10.09 -11.01 8.68
C PRO A 144 9.15 -11.29 9.84
N GLY A 145 7.85 -11.17 9.60
CA GLY A 145 6.80 -11.25 10.60
C GLY A 145 6.30 -9.89 11.09
N ILE A 146 6.91 -8.77 10.69
CA ILE A 146 6.55 -7.44 11.19
C ILE A 146 5.07 -7.11 10.95
N THR A 147 4.48 -7.54 9.83
CA THR A 147 3.06 -7.30 9.55
C THR A 147 2.19 -8.06 10.54
N LYS A 148 2.51 -9.31 10.87
CA LYS A 148 1.75 -10.07 11.88
C LYS A 148 1.89 -9.48 13.27
N ASP A 149 3.09 -9.02 13.61
CA ASP A 149 3.38 -8.49 14.95
C ASP A 149 2.74 -7.11 15.15
N THR A 150 2.59 -6.32 14.07
CA THR A 150 2.14 -4.92 14.15
C THR A 150 0.75 -4.65 13.58
N CYS A 151 0.13 -5.62 12.91
CA CYS A 151 -1.20 -5.49 12.34
C CYS A 151 -2.18 -6.54 12.88
N SER A 152 -3.46 -6.15 12.92
CA SER A 152 -4.58 -7.07 13.06
C SER A 152 -5.00 -7.51 11.67
N ILE A 153 -5.05 -8.82 11.45
CA ILE A 153 -5.47 -9.43 10.19
C ILE A 153 -6.83 -10.11 10.41
N SER A 154 -7.81 -9.77 9.58
CA SER A 154 -9.17 -10.30 9.69
C SER A 154 -9.22 -11.78 9.31
N ASN A 155 -9.98 -12.58 10.07
CA ASN A 155 -10.29 -13.97 9.70
C ASN A 155 -11.03 -14.09 8.36
N ASN A 156 -11.62 -12.99 7.87
CA ASN A 156 -12.28 -12.94 6.55
C ASN A 156 -11.29 -12.99 5.37
N VAL A 157 -9.98 -12.94 5.62
CA VAL A 157 -8.92 -13.20 4.63
C VAL A 157 -8.96 -14.64 4.13
N LYS A 158 -9.41 -15.58 4.99
CA LYS A 158 -9.40 -17.00 4.69
C LYS A 158 -10.17 -17.30 3.40
N ASP A 159 -9.57 -18.12 2.54
CA ASP A 159 -10.10 -18.60 1.26
C ASP A 159 -10.33 -17.49 0.20
N LYS A 160 -9.91 -16.24 0.46
CA LYS A 160 -10.08 -15.12 -0.48
C LYS A 160 -9.01 -15.10 -1.56
N LYS A 161 -9.42 -14.68 -2.76
CA LYS A 161 -8.52 -14.22 -3.82
C LYS A 161 -8.32 -12.72 -3.64
N ILE A 162 -7.12 -12.30 -3.28
CA ILE A 162 -6.84 -10.94 -2.86
C ILE A 162 -6.12 -10.19 -3.97
N LEU A 163 -6.58 -8.96 -4.23
CA LEU A 163 -5.78 -7.92 -4.88
C LEU A 163 -5.25 -6.99 -3.78
N LEU A 164 -3.97 -7.11 -3.45
CA LEU A 164 -3.31 -6.27 -2.44
C LEU A 164 -2.77 -5.01 -3.11
N ILE A 165 -3.24 -3.85 -2.64
CA ILE A 165 -2.89 -2.54 -3.19
C ILE A 165 -1.96 -1.80 -2.22
N ASP A 166 -0.85 -1.29 -2.74
CA ASP A 166 -0.01 -0.30 -2.04
C ASP A 166 0.19 0.98 -2.87
N ASP A 167 0.65 2.05 -2.21
CA ASP A 167 0.99 3.29 -2.88
C ASP A 167 2.25 3.14 -3.76
N ILE A 168 3.34 2.59 -3.21
CA ILE A 168 4.65 2.52 -3.88
C ILE A 168 5.38 1.24 -3.49
N TYR A 169 5.56 0.35 -4.46
CA TYR A 169 6.45 -0.79 -4.30
C TYR A 169 7.92 -0.38 -4.41
N THR A 170 8.71 -0.70 -3.38
CA THR A 170 10.16 -0.51 -3.38
C THR A 170 10.88 -1.84 -3.18
N ASN A 171 11.64 -2.27 -4.19
CA ASN A 171 12.35 -3.54 -4.13
C ASN A 171 13.35 -3.57 -2.96
N ASN A 172 13.44 -4.72 -2.27
CA ASN A 172 14.31 -4.97 -1.11
C ASN A 172 13.95 -4.23 0.19
N VAL A 173 12.86 -3.44 0.23
CA VAL A 173 12.34 -2.88 1.49
C VAL A 173 11.58 -3.95 2.30
N ASN A 174 10.99 -4.94 1.61
CA ASN A 174 10.36 -6.13 2.17
C ASN A 174 9.10 -5.89 3.00
N ILE A 175 8.47 -4.71 2.93
CA ILE A 175 7.20 -4.45 3.60
C ILE A 175 6.05 -5.09 2.83
N ASP A 176 6.03 -4.96 1.51
CA ASP A 176 5.00 -5.57 0.66
C ASP A 176 5.13 -7.10 0.67
N GLU A 177 6.35 -7.61 0.56
CA GLU A 177 6.67 -9.03 0.67
C GLU A 177 6.17 -9.63 1.98
N ASP A 178 6.43 -8.94 3.10
CA ASP A 178 5.97 -9.37 4.43
C ASP A 178 4.44 -9.34 4.56
N ALA A 179 3.79 -8.29 4.03
CA ALA A 179 2.34 -8.17 4.06
C ALA A 179 1.66 -9.27 3.23
N ILE A 180 2.22 -9.58 2.05
CA ILE A 180 1.80 -10.70 1.20
C ILE A 180 1.93 -12.02 1.97
N GLN A 181 3.07 -12.27 2.61
CA GLN A 181 3.27 -13.50 3.35
C GLN A 181 2.34 -13.60 4.56
N ALA A 182 2.11 -12.50 5.28
CA ALA A 182 1.20 -12.46 6.40
C ALA A 182 -0.25 -12.81 5.99
N LEU A 183 -0.70 -12.38 4.81
CA LEU A 183 -1.99 -12.75 4.25
C LEU A 183 -2.06 -14.24 3.88
N PHE A 184 -1.02 -14.79 3.23
CA PHE A 184 -0.96 -16.23 2.96
C PHE A 184 -1.03 -17.06 4.23
N ASP A 185 -0.30 -16.63 5.27
CA ASP A 185 -0.27 -17.32 6.57
C ASP A 185 -1.62 -17.24 7.31
N HIS A 186 -2.49 -16.28 6.94
CA HIS A 186 -3.88 -16.17 7.41
C HIS A 186 -4.89 -16.86 6.48
N GLY A 187 -4.40 -17.67 5.53
CA GLY A 187 -5.23 -18.54 4.69
C GLY A 187 -5.78 -17.88 3.44
N ALA A 188 -5.20 -16.79 2.95
CA ALA A 188 -5.54 -16.28 1.62
C ALA A 188 -5.30 -17.36 0.55
N ASN A 189 -6.26 -17.56 -0.35
CA ASN A 189 -6.17 -18.58 -1.40
C ASN A 189 -5.16 -18.18 -2.49
N SER A 190 -5.17 -16.92 -2.89
CA SER A 190 -4.24 -16.37 -3.88
C SER A 190 -4.08 -14.88 -3.70
N ILE A 191 -2.90 -14.34 -3.97
CA ILE A 191 -2.62 -12.90 -3.89
C ILE A 191 -2.06 -12.42 -5.23
N ILE A 192 -2.64 -11.33 -5.74
CA ILE A 192 -2.04 -10.49 -6.79
C ILE A 192 -1.67 -9.18 -6.12
N PHE A 193 -0.46 -8.68 -6.40
CA PHE A 193 -0.02 -7.39 -5.89
C PHE A 193 -0.19 -6.30 -6.96
N TYR A 194 -0.61 -5.12 -6.53
CA TYR A 194 -0.66 -3.91 -7.35
C TYR A 194 -0.09 -2.72 -6.58
N ALA A 195 0.77 -1.93 -7.24
CA ALA A 195 1.20 -0.64 -6.72
C ALA A 195 0.98 0.48 -7.74
N VAL A 196 0.68 1.68 -7.29
CA VAL A 196 0.57 2.82 -8.21
C VAL A 196 1.96 3.21 -8.71
N GLY A 197 2.90 3.41 -7.79
CA GLY A 197 4.31 3.61 -8.10
C GLY A 197 5.11 2.32 -7.94
N LYS A 198 6.09 2.10 -8.81
CA LYS A 198 7.17 1.13 -8.57
C LYS A 198 8.51 1.84 -8.68
N THR A 199 9.37 1.71 -7.67
CA THR A 199 10.74 2.25 -7.78
C THR A 199 11.53 1.51 -8.87
N ILE A 200 12.46 2.24 -9.48
CA ILE A 200 13.43 1.72 -10.46
C ILE A 200 14.50 0.92 -9.72
#